data_AF-A0A3M1KZ99-F1
#
_entry.id   AF-A0A3M1KZ99-F1
#
_cell.length_a   1.000
_cell.length_b   1.000
_cell.length_c   1.000
_cell.angle_alpha   90.00
_cell.angle_beta   90.00
_cell.angle_gamma   90.00
#
_symmetry.space_group_name_H-M   'P 1'
#
loop_
_entity.id
_entity.type
_entity.pdbx_description
1 polymer ?
#
loop_
_entity_poly.entity_id
_entity_poly.type
_entity_poly.pdbx_seq_one_letter_code
_entity_poly.pdbx_strand_id
1 'polypeptide(L)' 'MARTNIDIDDRLVEKAMRLTGARTKREVVDIALRRLVEKGSLYRTLRRLKGELEWNGDVEAWRSSRTKRR' A
#
# COMPACT_ATOMS: atom_id res chain seq x y z
N MET A 1 -25.53 8.22 -3.19
CA MET A 1 -24.37 8.27 -2.28
C MET A 1 -24.85 8.77 -0.93
N ALA A 2 -24.36 8.18 0.17
CA ALA A 2 -24.61 8.68 1.52
C ALA A 2 -23.73 9.91 1.80
N ARG A 3 -24.26 10.87 2.57
CA ARG A 3 -23.53 12.05 3.02
C ARG A 3 -23.17 11.86 4.49
N THR A 4 -21.91 12.05 4.82
CA THR A 4 -21.38 11.86 6.18
C THR A 4 -20.50 13.05 6.52
N ASN A 5 -20.61 13.55 7.76
CA ASN A 5 -19.68 14.53 8.30
C ASN A 5 -18.61 13.80 9.12
N ILE A 6 -17.35 14.02 8.77
CA ILE A 6 -16.19 13.42 9.43
C ILE A 6 -15.09 14.47 9.53
N ASP A 7 -14.37 14.49 10.64
CA ASP A 7 -13.16 15.29 10.80
C ASP A 7 -11.98 14.60 10.12
N ILE A 8 -11.25 15.35 9.30
CA ILE A 8 -10.07 14.88 8.59
C ILE A 8 -8.98 15.96 8.71
N ASP A 9 -7.73 15.54 8.85
CA ASP A 9 -6.59 16.44 8.79
C ASP A 9 -6.48 17.12 7.41
N ASP A 10 -6.69 18.43 7.39
CA ASP A 10 -6.66 19.24 6.17
C ASP A 10 -5.27 19.25 5.49
N ARG A 11 -4.18 19.18 6.26
CA ARG A 11 -2.83 19.13 5.70
C ARG A 11 -2.60 17.84 4.93
N LEU A 12 -3.13 16.74 5.46
CA LEU A 12 -3.08 15.44 4.79
C LEU A 12 -3.90 15.45 3.50
N VAL A 13 -5.11 16.03 3.55
CA VAL A 13 -5.98 16.13 2.37
C VAL A 13 -5.33 16.99 1.29
N GLU A 14 -4.78 18.15 1.63
CA GLU A 14 -4.07 18.99 0.66
C GLU A 14 -2.89 18.27 0.02
N LYS A 15 -2.07 17.56 0.81
CA LYS A 15 -0.96 16.78 0.28
C LYS A 15 -1.48 15.69 -0.67
N ALA A 16 -2.57 15.02 -0.31
CA ALA A 16 -3.18 14.01 -1.15
C ALA A 16 -3.73 14.63 -2.45
N MET A 17 -4.41 15.77 -2.40
CA MET A 17 -4.89 16.50 -3.58
C MET A 17 -3.73 16.83 -4.53
N ARG A 18 -2.60 17.33 -4.01
CA ARG A 18 -1.40 17.62 -4.83
C ARG A 18 -0.83 16.35 -5.47
N LEU A 19 -0.82 15.23 -4.76
CA LEU A 19 -0.28 13.95 -5.26
C LEU A 19 -1.21 13.26 -6.26
N THR A 20 -2.53 13.42 -6.12
CA THR A 20 -3.51 12.72 -6.97
C THR A 20 -4.09 13.60 -8.07
N GLY A 21 -3.88 14.91 -8.03
CA GLY A 21 -4.55 15.87 -8.92
C GLY A 21 -6.04 16.04 -8.63
N ALA A 22 -6.52 15.60 -7.46
CA ALA A 22 -7.92 15.68 -7.10
C ALA A 22 -8.32 17.14 -6.85
N ARG A 23 -9.51 17.53 -7.33
CA ARG A 23 -10.03 18.90 -7.24
C ARG A 23 -10.81 19.15 -5.97
N THR A 24 -11.27 18.09 -5.29
CA THR A 24 -12.10 18.22 -4.07
C THR A 24 -11.67 17.24 -2.97
N LYS A 25 -11.95 17.59 -1.71
CA LYS A 25 -11.74 16.69 -0.56
C LYS A 25 -12.51 15.37 -0.72
N ARG A 26 -13.73 15.42 -1.26
CA ARG A 26 -14.55 14.21 -1.56
C ARG A 26 -13.85 13.27 -2.53
N GLU A 27 -13.27 13.80 -3.59
CA GLU A 27 -12.56 13.01 -4.60
C GLU A 27 -11.30 12.35 -4.03
N VAL A 28 -10.56 13.06 -3.16
CA VAL A 28 -9.43 12.46 -2.42
C VAL A 28 -9.90 11.24 -1.61
N VAL A 29 -11.00 11.39 -0.87
CA VAL A 29 -11.54 10.30 -0.05
C VAL A 29 -11.98 9.12 -0.92
N ASP A 30 -12.63 9.37 -2.06
CA ASP A 30 -13.03 8.30 -3.00
C ASP A 30 -11.80 7.54 -3.54
N ILE A 31 -10.77 8.27 -4.00
CA ILE A 31 -9.52 7.67 -4.48
C ILE A 31 -8.83 6.86 -3.38
N ALA A 32 -8.79 7.40 -2.15
CA ALA A 32 -8.16 6.72 -1.02
C ALA A 32 -8.87 5.41 -0.67
N LEU A 33 -10.21 5.41 -0.65
CA LEU A 33 -11.01 4.22 -0.37
C LEU A 33 -10.85 3.15 -1.45
N ARG A 34 -10.87 3.53 -2.74
CA ARG A 34 -10.63 2.60 -3.85
C ARG A 34 -9.26 1.93 -3.74
N ARG A 35 -8.21 2.73 -3.53
CA ARG A 35 -6.84 2.22 -3.35
C ARG A 35 -6.71 1.30 -2.14
N LEU A 36 -7.41 1.60 -1.05
CA LEU A 36 -7.42 0.76 0.15
C LEU A 36 -8.02 -0.62 -0.16
N VAL A 37 -9.15 -0.66 -0.86
CA VAL A 37 -9.81 -1.90 -1.25
C VAL A 37 -8.95 -2.71 -2.23
N GLU A 38 -8.40 -2.06 -3.26
CA GLU A 38 -7.51 -2.69 -4.24
C GLU A 38 -6.30 -3.33 -3.56
N LYS A 39 -5.58 -2.56 -2.72
CA LYS A 39 -4.42 -3.06 -1.97
C LYS A 39 -4.82 -4.20 -1.04
N GLY A 40 -5.90 -4.04 -0.28
CA GLY A 40 -6.40 -5.07 0.64
C GLY A 40 -6.75 -6.37 -0.09
N SER A 41 -7.37 -6.27 -1.26
CA SER A 41 -7.69 -7.42 -2.11
C SER A 41 -6.43 -8.12 -2.60
N LEU A 42 -5.48 -7.35 -3.15
CA LEU A 42 -4.20 -7.88 -3.62
C LEU A 42 -3.42 -8.59 -2.50
N TYR A 43 -3.31 -7.96 -1.32
CA TYR A 43 -2.62 -8.56 -0.18
C TYR A 43 -3.26 -9.86 0.28
N ARG A 44 -4.61 -9.96 0.27
CA ARG A 44 -5.30 -11.21 0.60
C ARG A 44 -4.97 -12.31 -0.41
N THR A 45 -4.97 -12.00 -1.70
CA THR A 45 -4.61 -12.96 -2.75
C THR A 45 -3.16 -13.42 -2.60
N LEU A 46 -2.21 -12.50 -2.43
CA LEU A 46 -0.81 -12.83 -2.23
C LEU A 46 -0.57 -13.67 -0.96
N ARG A 47 -1.32 -13.40 0.12
CA ARG A 47 -1.24 -14.21 1.35
C ARG A 47 -1.73 -15.64 1.16
N ARG A 48 -2.65 -15.91 0.23
CA ARG A 48 -3.09 -17.29 -0.08
C ARG A 48 -1.98 -18.10 -0.74
N LEU A 49 -1.20 -17.46 -1.61
CA LEU A 49 -0.04 -18.07 -2.26
C LEU A 49 1.14 -18.35 -1.30
N LYS A 50 1.05 -17.90 -0.04
CA LYS A 50 2.12 -18.09 0.95
C LYS A 50 2.26 -19.57 1.28
N GLY A 51 3.41 -20.15 0.92
CA GLY A 51 3.71 -21.57 1.14
C GLY A 51 3.31 -22.48 -0.02
N GLU A 52 2.61 -21.96 -1.02
CA GLU A 52 2.30 -22.69 -2.27
C GLU A 52 3.42 -22.52 -3.32
N LEU A 53 4.18 -21.43 -3.24
CA LEU A 53 5.27 -21.13 -4.18
C LEU A 53 6.59 -21.72 -3.67
N GLU A 54 7.21 -22.57 -4.49
CA GLU A 54 8.58 -23.02 -4.26
C GLU A 54 9.55 -21.84 -4.40
N TRP A 55 10.31 -21.58 -3.35
CA TRP A 55 11.38 -20.60 -3.38
C TRP A 55 12.72 -21.31 -3.64
N ASN A 56 13.36 -20.97 -4.76
CA ASN A 56 14.66 -21.51 -5.14
C ASN A 56 15.76 -20.48 -4.86
N GLY A 57 16.55 -20.72 -3.81
CA GLY A 57 17.70 -19.90 -3.46
C GLY A 57 18.47 -20.49 -2.28
N ASP A 58 19.73 -20.07 -2.12
CA ASP A 58 20.55 -20.42 -0.97
C ASP A 58 20.61 -19.22 0.00
N VAL A 59 19.89 -19.34 1.12
CA VAL A 59 19.83 -18.30 2.16
C VAL A 59 21.20 -18.09 2.80
N GLU A 60 22.01 -19.15 2.91
CA GLU A 60 23.30 -19.10 3.59
C GLU A 60 24.36 -18.38 2.73
N ALA A 61 24.33 -18.62 1.42
CA ALA A 61 25.12 -17.85 0.45
C ALA A 61 24.81 -16.33 0.52
N TRP A 62 23.55 -15.96 0.77
CA TRP A 62 23.14 -14.55 0.86
C TRP A 62 23.53 -13.90 2.19
N ARG A 63 23.52 -14.65 3.29
CA ARG A 63 23.95 -14.13 4.61
C ARG A 63 25.46 -13.93 4.66
N SER A 64 26.22 -14.86 4.09
CA SER A 64 27.68 -14.80 4.07
C SER A 64 28.23 -13.65 3.22
N SER A 65 27.58 -13.30 2.10
CA SER A 65 27.99 -12.18 1.23
C SER A 65 27.82 -10.80 1.88
N ARG A 66 26.88 -10.65 2.82
CA ARG A 66 26.65 -9.38 3.56
C ARG A 66 27.78 -9.05 4.55
N THR A 67 28.52 -10.06 5.00
CA THR A 67 29.54 -9.92 6.05
C THR A 67 30.94 -9.68 5.49
N LYS A 68 31.15 -9.88 4.18
CA LYS A 68 32.43 -9.62 3.48
C LYS A 68 32.63 -8.15 3.09
N ARG A 69 32.31 -7.20 3.98
CA ARG A 69 32.89 -5.85 3.97
C ARG A 69 33.94 -5.77 5.08
N ARG A 70 35.11 -6.32 4.82
CA ARG A 70 36.34 -6.01 5.54
C ARG A 70 37.51 -6.02 4.56
#